data_AF-A0A9D6R9B6-F1
#
_entry.id   AF-A0A9D6R9B6-F1
#
_cell.length_a   1.000
_cell.length_b   1.000
_cell.length_c   1.000
_cell.angle_alpha   90.00
_cell.angle_beta   90.00
_cell.angle_gamma   90.00
#
_symmetry.space_group_name_H-M   'P 1'
#
loop_
_entity.id
_entity.type
_entity.pdbx_description
1 polymer ?
#
loop_
_entity_poly.entity_id
_entity_poly.type
_entity_poly.pdbx_seq_one_letter_code
_entity_poly.pdbx_strand_id
1 'polypeptide(L)'
;MSLRLSPLFLGAGILLAAAPRADAFDLTGTYTGKYACKGVVTNDQSGKNSYTSDATLRVTQTGAAIGLFIDFTGSTYQYSGAAVPDVKKPEAKGEMPIVLCGTNDVLAGGEYDELGRLKVSAKPGALAAKITGTSVYSDLVAGAYTCKWSFKRTDLTNPAVAISCP
;
A
#
# COMPACT_ATOMS: atom_id res chain seq x y z
N MET A 1 54.68 -42.84 -18.42
CA MET A 1 54.04 -41.53 -18.21
C MET A 1 52.54 -41.77 -18.13
N SER A 2 51.97 -41.81 -16.92
CA SER A 2 50.61 -42.29 -16.67
C SER A 2 49.62 -41.11 -16.67
N LEU A 3 48.78 -41.00 -17.70
CA LEU A 3 47.72 -39.98 -17.78
C LEU A 3 46.54 -40.40 -16.91
N ARG A 4 46.24 -39.61 -15.87
CA ARG A 4 45.00 -39.72 -15.09
C ARG A 4 43.91 -38.87 -15.74
N LEU A 5 42.79 -39.50 -16.12
CA LEU A 5 41.58 -38.83 -16.58
C LEU A 5 40.81 -38.30 -15.36
N SER A 6 40.63 -36.98 -15.28
CA SER A 6 39.73 -36.34 -14.30
C SER A 6 38.29 -36.34 -14.84
N PRO A 7 37.27 -36.77 -14.06
CA PRO A 7 35.88 -36.70 -14.49
C PRO A 7 35.38 -35.24 -14.40
N LEU A 8 35.01 -34.70 -15.56
CA LEU A 8 34.32 -33.42 -15.70
C LEU A 8 32.88 -33.59 -15.23
N PHE A 9 32.55 -33.14 -14.02
CA PHE A 9 31.17 -33.07 -13.54
C PHE A 9 30.45 -31.93 -14.27
N LEU A 10 29.64 -32.27 -15.27
CA LEU A 10 28.62 -31.37 -15.85
C LEU A 10 27.53 -31.14 -14.79
N GLY A 11 27.66 -30.07 -14.01
CA GLY A 11 26.60 -29.60 -13.13
C GLY A 11 25.48 -28.96 -13.95
N ALA A 12 24.39 -29.69 -14.20
CA ALA A 12 23.15 -29.13 -14.72
C ALA A 12 22.52 -28.22 -13.65
N GLY A 13 22.82 -26.92 -13.71
CA GLY A 13 22.17 -25.92 -12.87
C GLY A 13 20.69 -25.82 -13.23
N ILE A 14 19.82 -26.39 -12.39
CA ILE A 14 18.39 -26.19 -12.47
C ILE A 14 18.12 -24.72 -12.12
N LEU A 15 17.89 -23.90 -13.14
CA LEU A 15 17.31 -22.57 -12.99
C LEU A 15 15.87 -22.76 -12.50
N LEU A 16 15.65 -22.70 -11.19
CA LEU A 16 14.31 -22.53 -10.62
C LEU A 16 13.80 -21.15 -11.03
N ALA A 17 13.10 -21.07 -12.15
CA ALA A 17 12.27 -19.92 -12.47
C ALA A 17 11.17 -19.84 -11.39
N ALA A 18 11.24 -18.81 -10.54
CA ALA A 18 10.16 -18.50 -9.61
C ALA A 18 8.91 -18.17 -10.43
N ALA A 19 7.97 -19.12 -10.53
CA ALA A 19 6.69 -18.85 -11.14
C ALA A 19 6.01 -17.68 -10.40
N PRO A 20 5.40 -16.72 -11.11
CA PRO A 20 4.62 -15.67 -10.47
C PRO A 20 3.53 -16.35 -9.63
N ARG A 21 3.49 -16.05 -8.32
CA ARG A 21 2.46 -16.58 -7.42
C ARG A 21 1.12 -16.03 -7.87
N ALA A 22 0.32 -16.88 -8.51
CA ALA A 22 -1.05 -16.58 -8.94
C ALA A 22 -2.04 -16.43 -7.76
N ASP A 23 -1.55 -16.43 -6.51
CA ASP A 23 -2.34 -16.55 -5.29
C ASP A 23 -2.29 -15.29 -4.39
N ALA A 24 -1.97 -14.11 -4.93
CA ALA A 24 -2.13 -12.88 -4.16
C ALA A 24 -3.63 -12.56 -4.01
N PHE A 25 -4.06 -12.12 -2.82
CA PHE A 25 -5.39 -11.53 -2.64
C PHE A 25 -5.65 -10.42 -3.68
N ASP A 26 -6.92 -10.22 -4.05
CA ASP A 26 -7.35 -9.12 -4.91
C ASP A 26 -8.01 -8.00 -4.09
N LEU A 27 -7.39 -6.82 -4.12
CA LEU A 27 -7.89 -5.61 -3.46
C LEU A 27 -8.73 -4.72 -4.35
N THR A 28 -8.85 -5.03 -5.65
CA THR A 28 -9.57 -4.18 -6.60
C THR A 28 -11.01 -3.92 -6.14
N GLY A 29 -11.42 -2.65 -6.24
CA GLY A 29 -12.76 -2.22 -5.88
C GLY A 29 -12.80 -0.86 -5.17
N THR A 30 -13.99 -0.54 -4.68
CA THR A 30 -14.26 0.67 -3.90
C THR A 30 -14.49 0.31 -2.44
N TYR A 31 -13.97 1.13 -1.54
CA TYR A 31 -14.09 0.98 -0.10
C TYR A 31 -14.57 2.28 0.53
N THR A 32 -15.33 2.19 1.61
CA THR A 32 -15.71 3.35 2.42
C THR A 32 -15.22 3.16 3.85
N GLY A 33 -14.88 4.27 4.50
CA GLY A 33 -14.24 4.18 5.80
C GLY A 33 -13.88 5.50 6.41
N LYS A 34 -12.99 5.43 7.40
CA LYS A 34 -12.49 6.57 8.16
C LYS A 34 -10.99 6.71 8.00
N TYR A 35 -10.57 7.96 7.89
CA TYR A 35 -9.18 8.40 7.96
C TYR A 35 -9.06 9.38 9.12
N ALA A 36 -8.35 8.98 10.17
CA ALA A 36 -8.30 9.70 11.44
C ALA A 36 -6.85 10.06 11.80
N CYS A 37 -6.54 11.34 11.86
CA CYS A 37 -5.19 11.84 12.08
C CYS A 37 -5.03 12.48 13.45
N LYS A 38 -3.84 12.35 14.00
CA LYS A 38 -3.41 13.01 15.23
C LYS A 38 -2.03 13.62 15.01
N GLY A 39 -1.92 14.92 15.29
CA GLY A 39 -0.67 15.67 15.24
C GLY A 39 0.32 15.16 16.28
N VAL A 40 1.58 15.04 15.86
CA VAL A 40 2.73 14.62 16.68
C VAL A 40 3.58 15.84 17.06
N VAL A 41 3.77 16.74 16.11
CA VAL A 41 4.35 18.08 16.31
C VAL A 41 3.47 19.04 15.51
N THR A 42 2.85 19.99 16.19
CA THR A 42 2.01 21.00 15.55
C THR A 42 2.43 22.38 16.00
N ASN A 43 2.31 23.34 15.09
CA ASN A 43 2.54 24.76 15.37
C ASN A 43 1.52 25.29 16.41
N ASP A 44 0.40 24.59 16.53
CA ASP A 44 -0.57 24.72 17.60
C ASP A 44 -0.10 23.97 18.85
N GLN A 45 0.18 24.73 19.92
CA GLN A 45 0.61 24.24 21.23
C GLN A 45 -0.56 23.64 22.05
N SER A 46 -1.77 23.58 21.50
CA SER A 46 -2.95 23.07 22.22
C SER A 46 -2.92 21.58 22.52
N GLY A 47 -2.08 20.80 21.84
CA GLY A 47 -2.01 19.34 21.96
C GLY A 47 -3.28 18.61 21.48
N LYS A 48 -4.20 19.29 20.78
CA LYS A 48 -5.53 18.78 20.39
C LYS A 48 -5.76 18.70 18.88
N ASN A 49 -4.70 18.72 18.07
CA ASN A 49 -4.81 18.61 16.63
C ASN A 49 -5.09 17.18 16.19
N SER A 50 -6.35 16.79 16.25
CA SER A 50 -6.85 15.56 15.65
C SER A 50 -8.08 15.85 14.81
N TYR A 51 -8.18 15.18 13.67
CA TYR A 51 -9.38 15.20 12.85
C TYR A 51 -9.73 13.79 12.39
N THR A 52 -10.97 13.60 12.01
CA THR A 52 -11.46 12.35 11.43
C THR A 52 -12.39 12.70 10.29
N SER A 53 -12.09 12.15 9.13
CA SER A 53 -12.90 12.33 7.93
C SER A 53 -13.42 10.98 7.47
N ASP A 54 -14.68 10.96 7.02
CA ASP A 54 -15.16 9.87 6.19
C ASP A 54 -14.54 10.02 4.79
N ALA A 55 -14.18 8.90 4.18
CA ALA A 55 -13.51 8.89 2.89
C ALA A 55 -13.92 7.67 2.06
N THR A 56 -13.79 7.82 0.74
CA THR A 56 -13.91 6.72 -0.22
C THR A 56 -12.53 6.38 -0.75
N LEU A 57 -12.17 5.11 -0.73
CA LEU A 57 -10.92 4.61 -1.29
C LEU A 57 -11.24 3.78 -2.54
N ARG A 58 -10.67 4.17 -3.68
CA ARG A 58 -10.74 3.42 -4.94
C ARG A 58 -9.40 2.75 -5.18
N VAL A 59 -9.41 1.44 -5.36
CA VAL A 59 -8.19 0.62 -5.48
C VAL A 59 -8.21 -0.17 -6.78
N THR A 60 -7.12 -0.10 -7.53
CA THR A 60 -6.84 -0.96 -8.67
C THR A 60 -5.56 -1.72 -8.43
N GLN A 61 -5.61 -3.04 -8.58
CA GLN A 61 -4.45 -3.92 -8.45
C GLN A 61 -4.09 -4.55 -9.80
N THR A 62 -2.80 -4.59 -10.12
CA THR A 62 -2.28 -5.33 -11.29
C THR A 62 -1.02 -6.09 -10.87
N GLY A 63 -1.15 -7.40 -10.71
CA GLY A 63 -0.12 -8.21 -10.07
C GLY A 63 0.13 -7.73 -8.64
N ALA A 64 1.37 -7.37 -8.33
CA ALA A 64 1.74 -6.78 -7.05
C ALA A 64 1.58 -5.25 -7.00
N ALA A 65 1.45 -4.56 -8.13
CA ALA A 65 1.35 -3.10 -8.14
C ALA A 65 -0.06 -2.65 -7.77
N ILE A 66 -0.16 -1.57 -6.98
CA ILE A 66 -1.42 -0.98 -6.54
C ILE A 66 -1.44 0.51 -6.90
N GLY A 67 -2.55 0.95 -7.50
CA GLY A 67 -2.95 2.35 -7.57
C GLY A 67 -4.13 2.62 -6.65
N LEU A 68 -4.09 3.74 -5.91
CA LEU A 68 -5.17 4.15 -5.02
C LEU A 68 -5.54 5.61 -5.20
N PHE A 69 -6.84 5.91 -5.17
CA PHE A 69 -7.33 7.25 -4.85
C PHE A 69 -8.06 7.20 -3.51
N ILE A 70 -7.76 8.16 -2.63
CA ILE A 70 -8.62 8.48 -1.49
C ILE A 70 -9.33 9.80 -1.76
N ASP A 71 -10.65 9.75 -1.73
CA ASP A 71 -11.55 10.88 -1.96
C ASP A 71 -12.13 11.33 -0.62
N PHE A 72 -11.87 12.58 -0.29
CA PHE A 72 -12.50 13.33 0.80
C PHE A 72 -13.48 14.34 0.20
N THR A 73 -14.28 15.00 1.06
CA THR A 73 -15.13 16.10 0.61
C THR A 73 -14.26 17.25 0.06
N GLY A 74 -14.22 17.39 -1.26
CA GLY A 74 -13.53 18.49 -1.96
C GLY A 74 -12.06 18.24 -2.30
N SER A 75 -11.50 17.08 -1.97
CA SER A 75 -10.11 16.74 -2.32
C SER A 75 -9.94 15.25 -2.64
N THR A 76 -9.04 14.96 -3.57
CA THR A 76 -8.67 13.59 -3.97
C THR A 76 -7.15 13.49 -3.99
N TYR A 77 -6.63 12.43 -3.39
CA TYR A 77 -5.19 12.17 -3.31
C TYR A 77 -4.87 10.82 -3.93
N GLN A 78 -3.81 10.77 -4.75
CA GLN A 78 -3.34 9.54 -5.38
C GLN A 78 -2.18 8.93 -4.59
N TYR A 79 -2.21 7.61 -4.44
CA TYR A 79 -1.10 6.84 -3.89
C TYR A 79 -0.70 5.74 -4.87
N SER A 80 0.57 5.38 -4.83
CA SER A 80 1.06 4.13 -5.39
C SER A 80 1.47 3.19 -4.24
N GLY A 81 1.43 1.90 -4.50
CA GLY A 81 1.80 0.91 -3.50
C GLY A 81 2.06 -0.47 -4.08
N ALA A 82 2.28 -1.43 -3.18
CA ALA A 82 2.47 -2.82 -3.56
C ALA A 82 1.66 -3.75 -2.64
N ALA A 83 1.04 -4.79 -3.21
CA ALA A 83 0.48 -5.90 -2.45
C ALA A 83 1.60 -6.85 -2.01
N VAL A 84 1.71 -7.06 -0.71
CA VAL A 84 2.69 -7.98 -0.10
C VAL A 84 1.92 -9.10 0.62
N PRO A 85 1.74 -10.27 -0.02
CA PRO A 85 1.04 -11.41 0.57
C PRO A 85 1.63 -11.90 1.89
N ASP A 86 0.77 -12.21 2.86
CA ASP A 86 1.17 -12.88 4.10
C ASP A 86 1.69 -14.29 3.78
N VAL A 87 2.76 -14.72 4.47
CA VAL A 87 3.40 -16.01 4.19
C VAL A 87 2.55 -17.22 4.56
N LYS A 88 1.58 -17.06 5.48
CA LYS A 88 0.70 -18.15 5.95
C LYS A 88 -0.67 -18.15 5.28
N LYS A 89 -1.13 -16.98 4.80
CA LYS A 89 -2.45 -16.78 4.17
C LYS A 89 -2.36 -15.83 2.97
N PRO A 90 -1.52 -16.11 1.96
CA PRO A 90 -1.23 -15.20 0.85
C PRO A 90 -2.48 -14.79 0.04
N GLU A 91 -3.48 -15.66 -0.01
CA GLU A 91 -4.73 -15.47 -0.74
C GLU A 91 -5.75 -14.58 -0.01
N ALA A 92 -5.51 -14.30 1.28
CA ALA A 92 -6.50 -13.63 2.12
C ALA A 92 -5.95 -12.49 2.98
N LYS A 93 -4.63 -12.44 3.21
CA LYS A 93 -4.00 -11.48 4.09
C LYS A 93 -2.70 -10.98 3.52
N GLY A 94 -2.32 -9.79 3.95
CA GLY A 94 -0.98 -9.27 3.75
C GLY A 94 -0.87 -7.83 4.17
N GLU A 95 0.11 -7.17 3.60
CA GLU A 95 0.40 -5.77 3.82
C GLU A 95 0.45 -5.00 2.50
N MET A 96 0.32 -3.69 2.60
CA MET A 96 0.35 -2.78 1.49
C MET A 96 1.11 -1.52 1.92
N PRO A 97 2.43 -1.44 1.66
CA PRO A 97 3.13 -0.16 1.70
C PRO A 97 2.54 0.75 0.62
N ILE A 98 2.30 1.99 0.99
CA ILE A 98 1.82 3.04 0.09
C ILE A 98 2.66 4.29 0.24
N VAL A 99 2.77 5.04 -0.85
CA VAL A 99 3.37 6.37 -0.90
C VAL A 99 2.42 7.29 -1.65
N LEU A 100 2.18 8.46 -1.09
CA LEU A 100 1.43 9.50 -1.78
C LEU A 100 2.22 9.96 -3.01
N CYS A 101 1.54 10.14 -4.13
CA CYS A 101 2.14 10.72 -5.31
C CYS A 101 2.57 12.18 -5.05
N GLY A 102 3.81 12.49 -5.42
CA GLY A 102 4.48 13.74 -5.09
C GLY A 102 5.38 13.67 -3.86
N THR A 103 5.28 12.61 -3.05
CA THR A 103 6.20 12.43 -1.92
C THR A 103 7.64 12.29 -2.40
N ASN A 104 8.56 13.02 -1.78
CA ASN A 104 9.98 13.04 -2.13
C ASN A 104 10.90 12.84 -0.91
N ASP A 105 12.21 12.92 -1.12
CA ASP A 105 13.23 12.71 -0.08
C ASP A 105 13.52 13.98 0.76
N VAL A 106 12.95 15.13 0.39
CA VAL A 106 13.04 16.40 1.11
C VAL A 106 11.85 16.56 2.06
N LEU A 107 11.89 15.79 3.14
CA LEU A 107 10.88 15.87 4.20
C LEU A 107 10.81 17.29 4.79
N ALA A 108 9.60 17.79 4.99
CA ALA A 108 9.34 19.15 5.47
C ALA A 108 9.90 20.25 4.54
N GLY A 109 10.00 20.00 3.23
CA GLY A 109 10.38 20.99 2.22
C GLY A 109 9.26 21.97 1.83
N GLY A 110 8.04 21.78 2.35
CA GLY A 110 6.85 22.61 2.05
C GLY A 110 5.76 21.89 1.30
N GLU A 111 6.05 20.68 0.84
CA GLU A 111 5.08 19.81 0.19
C GLU A 111 4.49 18.83 1.20
N TYR A 112 3.30 18.31 0.86
CA TYR A 112 2.62 17.30 1.66
C TYR A 112 3.19 15.93 1.26
N ASP A 113 3.96 15.33 2.17
CA ASP A 113 4.54 13.99 2.00
C ASP A 113 3.79 12.98 2.85
N GLU A 114 3.48 11.79 2.33
CA GLU A 114 2.83 10.76 3.13
C GLU A 114 3.28 9.35 2.76
N LEU A 115 3.63 8.58 3.79
CA LEU A 115 4.00 7.17 3.70
C LEU A 115 3.10 6.33 4.60
N GLY A 116 2.60 5.22 4.07
CA GLY A 116 1.68 4.34 4.77
C GLY A 116 2.13 2.89 4.78
N ARG A 117 1.79 2.20 5.88
CA ARG A 117 1.83 0.74 5.98
C ARG A 117 0.45 0.24 6.35
N LEU A 118 -0.22 -0.34 5.36
CA LEU A 118 -1.56 -0.86 5.52
C LEU A 118 -1.52 -2.39 5.64
N LYS A 119 -2.51 -2.92 6.34
CA LYS A 119 -2.82 -4.34 6.48
C LYS A 119 -4.09 -4.60 5.72
N VAL A 120 -4.13 -5.75 5.07
CA VAL A 120 -5.28 -6.13 4.28
C VAL A 120 -5.79 -7.49 4.71
N SER A 121 -7.11 -7.62 4.68
CA SER A 121 -7.82 -8.88 4.87
C SER A 121 -8.88 -8.94 3.80
N ALA A 122 -8.68 -9.75 2.78
CA ALA A 122 -9.64 -9.96 1.71
C ALA A 122 -10.00 -11.45 1.64
N LYS A 123 -11.14 -11.75 1.04
CA LYS A 123 -11.38 -13.08 0.49
C LYS A 123 -11.55 -12.89 -1.01
N PRO A 124 -11.03 -13.78 -1.86
CA PRO A 124 -11.22 -13.67 -3.30
C PRO A 124 -12.70 -13.44 -3.67
N GLY A 125 -12.96 -12.43 -4.50
CA GLY A 125 -14.31 -12.08 -4.98
C GLY A 125 -15.31 -11.61 -3.91
N ALA A 126 -14.88 -11.31 -2.68
CA ALA A 126 -15.81 -10.97 -1.60
C ALA A 126 -15.81 -9.48 -1.24
N LEU A 127 -17.01 -8.93 -1.01
CA LEU A 127 -17.21 -7.59 -0.42
C LEU A 127 -16.70 -7.49 1.03
N ALA A 128 -16.45 -8.61 1.71
CA ALA A 128 -16.03 -8.63 3.11
C ALA A 128 -14.56 -8.19 3.35
N ALA A 129 -13.90 -7.58 2.35
CA ALA A 129 -12.52 -7.16 2.49
C ALA A 129 -12.35 -5.87 3.29
N LYS A 130 -11.21 -5.76 3.97
CA LYS A 130 -10.86 -4.64 4.83
C LYS A 130 -9.44 -4.18 4.56
N ILE A 131 -9.25 -2.88 4.62
CA ILE A 131 -7.94 -2.22 4.61
C ILE A 131 -7.85 -1.41 5.91
N THR A 132 -6.86 -1.70 6.74
CA THR A 132 -6.60 -0.96 7.98
C THR A 132 -5.13 -0.66 8.11
N GLY A 133 -4.73 0.38 8.83
CA GLY A 133 -3.31 0.61 9.06
C GLY A 133 -3.00 2.02 9.47
N THR A 134 -1.75 2.40 9.25
CA THR A 134 -1.26 3.71 9.63
C THR A 134 -0.43 4.33 8.54
N SER A 135 -0.53 5.65 8.42
CA SER A 135 0.42 6.47 7.67
C SER A 135 0.96 7.58 8.56
N VAL A 136 2.07 8.14 8.12
CA VAL A 136 2.62 9.38 8.65
C VAL A 136 2.69 10.36 7.50
N TYR A 137 2.19 11.56 7.70
CA TYR A 137 2.39 12.65 6.76
C TYR A 137 3.08 13.85 7.44
N SER A 138 3.76 14.64 6.62
CA SER A 138 4.34 15.93 7.02
C SER A 138 3.87 17.03 6.09
N ASP A 139 3.58 18.18 6.69
CA ASP A 139 3.20 19.42 6.01
C ASP A 139 3.88 20.58 6.78
N LEU A 140 4.49 21.54 6.08
CA LEU A 140 5.18 22.66 6.75
C LEU A 140 4.25 23.57 7.55
N VAL A 141 3.00 23.71 7.11
CA VAL A 141 1.99 24.58 7.72
C VAL A 141 1.28 23.86 8.86
N ALA A 142 0.93 22.59 8.66
CA ALA A 142 0.16 21.82 9.64
C ALA A 142 1.04 21.07 10.65
N GLY A 143 2.28 20.73 10.29
CA GLY A 143 3.19 19.90 11.06
C GLY A 143 3.15 18.42 10.65
N ALA A 144 3.51 17.54 11.58
CA ALA A 144 3.58 16.10 11.32
C ALA A 144 2.42 15.36 12.00
N TYR A 145 1.80 14.41 11.29
CA TYR A 145 0.63 13.68 11.77
C TYR A 145 0.81 12.18 11.58
N THR A 146 0.24 11.41 12.52
CA THR A 146 0.02 9.98 12.34
C THR A 146 -1.46 9.75 12.07
N CYS A 147 -1.77 9.07 10.96
CA CYS A 147 -3.13 8.81 10.52
C CYS A 147 -3.47 7.33 10.59
N LYS A 148 -4.70 7.02 10.99
CA LYS A 148 -5.27 5.68 11.05
C LYS A 148 -6.25 5.50 9.91
N TRP A 149 -6.07 4.42 9.16
CA TRP A 149 -6.93 4.01 8.05
C TRP A 149 -7.84 2.87 8.51
N SER A 150 -9.12 2.94 8.17
CA SER A 150 -10.08 1.86 8.44
C SER A 150 -11.19 1.86 7.40
N PHE A 151 -11.08 0.97 6.42
CA PHE A 151 -11.93 0.90 5.24
C PHE A 151 -12.50 -0.50 5.04
N LYS A 152 -13.73 -0.57 4.53
CA LYS A 152 -14.41 -1.81 4.15
C LYS A 152 -14.83 -1.73 2.69
N ARG A 153 -14.65 -2.81 1.94
CA ARG A 153 -15.04 -2.86 0.53
C ARG A 153 -16.56 -2.78 0.41
N THR A 154 -17.02 -1.97 -0.53
CA THR A 154 -18.44 -1.77 -0.84
C THR A 154 -18.76 -2.09 -2.30
N ASP A 155 -17.76 -2.13 -3.17
CA ASP A 155 -17.91 -2.46 -4.59
C ASP A 155 -16.69 -3.28 -5.07
N LEU A 156 -16.92 -4.22 -5.99
CA LEU A 156 -15.88 -5.04 -6.64
C LEU A 156 -15.47 -4.51 -8.01
N THR A 157 -16.23 -3.56 -8.57
CA THR A 157 -15.96 -2.96 -9.87
C THR A 157 -14.59 -2.30 -9.86
N ASN A 158 -13.76 -2.60 -10.87
CA ASN A 158 -12.45 -2.00 -11.00
C ASN A 158 -12.57 -0.50 -11.31
N PRO A 159 -12.09 0.40 -10.42
CA PRO A 159 -12.18 1.84 -10.63
C PRO A 159 -11.15 2.39 -11.64
N ALA A 160 -10.29 1.54 -12.21
CA ALA A 160 -9.25 1.88 -13.19
C ALA A 160 -8.30 3.00 -12.73
N VAL A 161 -7.88 2.97 -11.47
CA VAL A 161 -6.85 3.87 -10.93
C VAL A 161 -5.48 3.49 -11.51
N ALA A 162 -4.71 4.49 -11.94
CA ALA A 162 -3.35 4.28 -12.44
C ALA A 162 -2.45 3.70 -11.33
N ILE A 163 -1.69 2.65 -11.66
CA ILE A 163 -0.80 1.93 -10.72
C ILE A 163 0.53 2.65 -10.46
N SER A 164 0.78 3.76 -11.15
CA SER A 164 1.96 4.62 -11.00
C SER A 164 1.54 6.06 -10.74
N CYS A 165 2.39 6.80 -10.05
CA CYS A 165 2.25 8.25 -9.95
C CYS A 165 2.53 8.92 -11.31
N PRO A 166 1.83 10.02 -11.63
CA PRO A 166 2.12 10.83 -12.80
C PRO A 166 3.48 11.53 -12.70
#